data_AF-A0A6I9YPC1-F1
#
_entry.id   AF-A0A6I9YPC1-F1
#
_cell.length_a   1.000
_cell.length_b   1.000
_cell.length_c   1.000
_cell.angle_alpha   90.00
_cell.angle_beta   90.00
_cell.angle_gamma   90.00
#
_symmetry.space_group_name_H-M   'P 1'
#
loop_
_entity.id
_entity.type
_entity.pdbx_description
1 polymer ?
#
loop_
_entity_poly.entity_id
_entity_poly.type
_entity_poly.pdbx_seq_one_letter_code
_entity_poly.pdbx_strand_id
1 'polypeptide(L)'
;MDQLRQLQNIIQATSREIMWINDCEEEELLYDWSDRNTEISRKQETFSKRMSQLEVKEKELNKLKQECDQLVLSQHPASDKIEAYMDTLQTQWSWILQITKCIDVHLKENAAYFQFFEEAQSTENYLKNLQDVIRKRFICDKNMSLQVLLEQIKELENQMGQKLPHKKKTDYLSCPVSCPHSGHIEHTA
;
A
#
# COMPACT_ATOMS: atom_id res chain seq x y z
N MET A 1 -43.87 20.54 14.27
CA MET A 1 -42.86 20.18 15.30
C MET A 1 -42.11 18.92 14.92
N ASP A 2 -42.76 17.89 14.38
CA ASP A 2 -42.11 16.61 14.08
C ASP A 2 -41.14 16.67 12.88
N GLN A 3 -41.53 17.32 11.77
CA GLN A 3 -40.68 17.54 10.59
C GLN A 3 -39.37 18.27 10.91
N LEU A 4 -39.41 19.31 11.75
CA LEU A 4 -38.22 20.03 12.20
C LEU A 4 -37.26 19.14 13.01
N ARG A 5 -37.80 18.24 13.84
CA ARG A 5 -37.00 17.27 14.60
C ARG A 5 -36.39 16.21 13.68
N GLN A 6 -37.14 15.70 12.71
CA GLN A 6 -36.64 14.78 11.70
C GLN A 6 -35.49 15.40 10.90
N LEU A 7 -35.67 16.63 10.41
CA LEU A 7 -34.63 17.38 9.71
C LEU A 7 -33.40 17.63 10.57
N GLN A 8 -33.58 18.02 11.84
CA GLN A 8 -32.46 18.23 12.75
C GLN A 8 -31.67 16.94 12.96
N ASN A 9 -32.36 15.81 13.16
CA ASN A 9 -31.71 14.52 13.37
C ASN A 9 -30.91 14.07 12.15
N ILE A 10 -31.50 14.19 10.94
CA ILE A 10 -30.85 13.73 9.71
C ILE A 10 -29.63 14.58 9.35
N ILE A 11 -29.73 15.91 9.52
CA ILE A 11 -28.60 16.81 9.29
C ILE A 11 -27.49 16.53 10.32
N GLN A 12 -27.82 16.36 11.59
CA GLN A 12 -26.82 16.04 12.61
C GLN A 12 -26.15 14.69 12.37
N ALA A 13 -26.90 13.67 11.93
CA ALA A 13 -26.34 12.38 11.56
C ALA A 13 -25.40 12.52 10.35
N THR A 14 -25.87 13.11 9.26
CA THR A 14 -25.08 13.32 8.04
C THR A 14 -23.81 14.12 8.30
N SER A 15 -23.90 15.22 9.05
CA SER A 15 -22.73 16.03 9.38
C SER A 15 -21.68 15.28 10.21
N ARG A 16 -22.10 14.41 11.14
CA ARG A 16 -21.15 13.58 11.91
C ARG A 16 -20.42 12.59 11.00
N GLU A 17 -21.13 11.99 10.05
CA GLU A 17 -20.49 11.06 9.10
C GLU A 17 -19.53 11.79 8.16
N ILE A 18 -19.91 12.96 7.64
CA ILE A 18 -19.01 13.81 6.83
C ILE A 18 -17.74 14.16 7.62
N MET A 19 -17.88 14.59 8.88
CA MET A 19 -16.73 14.90 9.73
C MET A 19 -15.81 13.69 9.90
N TRP A 20 -16.37 12.50 10.18
CA TRP A 20 -15.58 11.29 10.32
C TRP A 20 -14.81 10.94 9.04
N ILE A 21 -15.43 11.09 7.86
CA ILE A 21 -14.76 10.86 6.57
C ILE A 21 -13.64 11.88 6.36
N ASN A 22 -13.88 13.15 6.67
CA ASN A 22 -12.89 14.22 6.53
C ASN A 22 -11.67 13.99 7.45
N ASP A 23 -11.90 13.56 8.69
CA ASP A 23 -10.82 13.23 9.62
C ASP A 23 -9.97 12.06 9.08
N CYS A 24 -10.61 11.06 8.47
CA CYS A 24 -9.91 9.96 7.81
C CYS A 24 -9.12 10.42 6.58
N GLU A 25 -9.70 11.30 5.76
CA GLU A 25 -9.02 11.90 4.60
C GLU A 25 -7.77 12.69 5.06
N GLU A 26 -7.90 13.54 6.07
CA GLU A 26 -6.80 14.38 6.56
C GLU A 26 -5.64 13.52 7.07
N GLU A 27 -5.92 12.45 7.82
CA GLU A 27 -4.90 11.50 8.28
C GLU A 27 -4.10 10.90 7.11
N GLU A 28 -4.78 10.56 6.00
CA GLU A 28 -4.16 9.96 4.84
C GLU A 28 -3.41 10.98 3.97
N LEU A 29 -3.91 12.22 3.84
CA LEU A 29 -3.25 13.29 3.10
C LEU A 29 -1.96 13.78 3.77
N LEU A 30 -1.86 13.67 5.09
CA LEU A 30 -0.67 14.03 5.85
C LEU A 30 0.38 12.92 5.90
N TYR A 31 0.09 11.73 5.36
CA TYR A 31 1.00 10.60 5.40
C TYR A 31 2.19 10.78 4.45
N ASP A 32 3.41 10.59 4.97
CA ASP A 32 4.65 10.67 4.18
C ASP A 32 4.91 9.36 3.43
N TRP A 33 4.76 9.40 2.10
CA TRP A 33 5.05 8.30 1.18
C TRP A 33 6.47 8.31 0.62
N SER A 34 7.35 9.20 1.09
CA SER A 34 8.73 9.30 0.62
C SER A 34 9.64 8.19 1.16
N ASP A 35 10.86 8.14 0.63
CA ASP A 35 11.93 7.22 1.02
C ASP A 35 12.39 7.39 2.48
N ARG A 36 12.04 8.51 3.12
CA ARG A 36 12.34 8.79 4.54
C ARG A 36 11.52 7.92 5.50
N ASN A 37 10.39 7.38 5.03
CA ASN A 37 9.49 6.59 5.83
C ASN A 37 9.53 5.11 5.40
N THR A 38 10.34 4.32 6.09
CA THR A 38 10.52 2.89 5.83
C THR A 38 9.45 2.00 6.48
N GLU A 39 8.52 2.57 7.25
CA GLU A 39 7.54 1.84 8.08
C GLU A 39 6.32 1.36 7.27
N ILE A 40 6.54 0.80 6.09
CA ILE A 40 5.48 0.34 5.17
C ILE A 40 4.65 -0.78 5.78
N SER A 41 5.27 -1.73 6.49
CA SER A 41 4.56 -2.82 7.17
C SER A 41 3.58 -2.32 8.22
N ARG A 42 3.97 -1.30 8.99
CA ARG A 42 3.08 -0.68 9.99
C ARG A 42 1.91 0.03 9.32
N LYS A 43 2.16 0.74 8.21
CA LYS A 43 1.09 1.39 7.44
C LYS A 43 0.11 0.38 6.86
N GLN A 44 0.60 -0.74 6.34
CA GLN A 44 -0.23 -1.84 5.85
C GLN A 44 -1.20 -2.34 6.93
N GLU A 45 -0.74 -2.57 8.16
CA GLU A 45 -1.61 -3.00 9.26
C GLU A 45 -2.67 -1.95 9.62
N THR A 46 -2.27 -0.68 9.71
CA THR A 46 -3.21 0.40 10.01
C THR A 46 -4.25 0.57 8.89
N PHE A 47 -3.83 0.43 7.65
CA PHE A 47 -4.69 0.49 6.48
C PHE A 47 -5.68 -0.67 6.44
N SER A 48 -5.26 -1.90 6.76
CA SER A 48 -6.16 -3.05 6.87
C SER A 48 -7.25 -2.82 7.94
N LYS A 49 -6.90 -2.23 9.08
CA LYS A 49 -7.89 -1.84 10.11
C LYS A 49 -8.85 -0.77 9.59
N ARG A 50 -8.34 0.23 8.86
CA ARG A 50 -9.15 1.29 8.23
C ARG A 50 -10.14 0.70 7.23
N MET A 51 -9.72 -0.25 6.39
CA MET A 51 -10.60 -0.92 5.44
C MET A 51 -11.77 -1.62 6.13
N SER A 52 -11.52 -2.36 7.22
CA SER A 52 -12.60 -2.97 8.00
C SER A 52 -13.54 -1.93 8.64
N GLN A 53 -13.02 -0.77 9.05
CA GLN A 53 -13.86 0.33 9.56
C GLN A 53 -14.73 0.94 8.44
N LEU A 54 -14.17 1.09 7.23
CA LEU A 54 -14.91 1.58 6.08
C LEU A 54 -16.05 0.63 5.68
N GLU A 55 -15.84 -0.69 5.70
CA GLU A 55 -16.91 -1.68 5.46
C GLU A 55 -18.06 -1.59 6.47
N VAL A 56 -17.76 -1.30 7.74
CA VAL A 56 -18.79 -1.05 8.77
C VAL A 56 -19.50 0.26 8.48
N LYS A 57 -18.74 1.31 8.17
CA LYS A 57 -19.27 2.64 7.87
C LYS A 57 -20.19 2.64 6.66
N GLU A 58 -19.86 1.92 5.61
CA GLU A 58 -20.71 1.76 4.43
C GLU A 58 -22.13 1.29 4.81
N LYS A 59 -22.24 0.34 5.75
CA LYS A 59 -23.54 -0.16 6.22
C LYS A 59 -24.31 0.90 7.00
N GLU A 60 -23.62 1.76 7.75
CA GLU A 60 -24.21 2.88 8.48
C GLU A 60 -24.69 3.97 7.52
N LEU A 61 -23.86 4.32 6.53
CA LEU A 61 -24.19 5.29 5.48
C LEU A 61 -25.38 4.84 4.62
N ASN A 62 -25.44 3.55 4.28
CA ASN A 62 -26.57 2.99 3.53
C ASN A 62 -27.90 3.07 4.31
N LYS A 63 -27.88 2.86 5.63
CA LYS A 63 -29.07 3.05 6.48
C LYS A 63 -29.48 4.52 6.53
N LEU A 64 -28.52 5.42 6.73
CA LEU A 64 -28.76 6.86 6.73
C LEU A 64 -29.36 7.32 5.41
N LYS A 65 -28.82 6.84 4.28
CA LYS A 65 -29.37 7.11 2.94
C LYS A 65 -30.82 6.64 2.81
N GLN A 66 -31.14 5.43 3.27
CA GLN A 66 -32.52 4.92 3.24
C GLN A 66 -33.48 5.79 4.08
N GLU A 67 -33.04 6.28 5.24
CA GLU A 67 -33.84 7.21 6.07
C GLU A 67 -34.06 8.55 5.35
N CYS A 68 -33.02 9.10 4.70
CA CYS A 68 -33.14 10.30 3.88
C CYS A 68 -34.10 10.11 2.71
N ASP A 69 -33.94 9.01 1.95
CA ASP A 69 -34.77 8.68 0.79
C ASP A 69 -36.25 8.56 1.20
N GLN A 70 -36.55 7.98 2.38
CA GLN A 70 -37.90 7.94 2.93
C GLN A 70 -38.48 9.33 3.24
N LEU A 71 -37.68 10.23 3.83
CA LEU A 71 -38.12 11.60 4.09
C LEU A 71 -38.41 12.36 2.79
N VAL A 72 -37.56 12.18 1.78
CA VAL A 72 -37.76 12.75 0.45
C VAL A 72 -39.04 12.23 -0.21
N LEU A 73 -39.26 10.90 -0.17
CA LEU A 73 -40.48 10.25 -0.68
C LEU A 73 -41.74 10.72 0.04
N SER A 74 -41.64 11.04 1.34
CA SER A 74 -42.74 11.61 2.13
C SER A 74 -43.06 13.07 1.81
N GLN A 75 -42.37 13.67 0.82
CA GLN A 75 -42.46 15.08 0.44
C GLN A 75 -42.17 16.02 1.63
N HIS A 76 -41.09 15.73 2.35
CA HIS A 76 -40.64 16.60 3.44
C HIS A 76 -40.41 18.04 2.91
N PRO A 77 -40.83 19.10 3.63
CA PRO A 77 -40.72 20.48 3.13
C PRO A 77 -39.28 20.98 2.91
N ALA A 78 -38.28 20.21 3.33
CA ALA A 78 -36.86 20.49 3.15
C ALA A 78 -36.11 19.38 2.38
N SER A 79 -36.81 18.60 1.54
CA SER A 79 -36.20 17.52 0.74
C SER A 79 -34.99 18.00 -0.07
N ASP A 80 -35.07 19.18 -0.67
CA ASP A 80 -33.99 19.81 -1.43
C ASP A 80 -32.69 19.96 -0.62
N LYS A 81 -32.83 20.30 0.67
CA LYS A 81 -31.69 20.42 1.60
C LYS A 81 -31.16 19.06 2.03
N ILE A 82 -32.05 18.09 2.25
CA ILE A 82 -31.65 16.73 2.63
C ILE A 82 -30.85 16.10 1.48
N GLU A 83 -31.33 16.20 0.25
CA GLU A 83 -30.65 15.71 -0.95
C GLU A 83 -29.27 16.37 -1.11
N ALA A 84 -29.17 17.70 -1.00
CA ALA A 84 -27.88 18.39 -1.11
C ALA A 84 -26.83 17.95 -0.07
N TYR A 85 -27.28 17.65 1.16
CA TYR A 85 -26.39 17.09 2.20
C TYR A 85 -25.98 15.66 1.88
N MET A 86 -26.89 14.84 1.35
CA MET A 86 -26.59 13.48 0.93
C MET A 86 -25.64 13.44 -0.27
N ASP A 87 -25.77 14.35 -1.23
CA ASP A 87 -24.82 14.49 -2.35
C ASP A 87 -23.42 14.85 -1.86
N THR A 88 -23.33 15.72 -0.85
CA THR A 88 -22.06 16.07 -0.20
C THR A 88 -21.45 14.83 0.47
N LEU A 89 -22.24 14.09 1.25
CA LEU A 89 -21.80 12.86 1.90
C LEU A 89 -21.33 11.82 0.88
N GLN A 90 -22.07 11.63 -0.21
CA GLN A 90 -21.71 10.71 -1.29
C GLN A 90 -20.40 11.12 -1.98
N THR A 91 -20.18 12.42 -2.16
CA THR A 91 -18.93 12.96 -2.71
C THR A 91 -17.75 12.64 -1.80
N GLN A 92 -17.87 12.94 -0.50
CA GLN A 92 -16.81 12.63 0.48
C GLN A 92 -16.54 11.13 0.58
N TRP A 93 -17.61 10.31 0.60
CA TRP A 93 -17.49 8.86 0.63
C TRP A 93 -16.78 8.30 -0.61
N SER A 94 -17.17 8.78 -1.80
CA SER A 94 -16.53 8.35 -3.04
C SER A 94 -15.06 8.76 -3.08
N TRP A 95 -14.74 9.94 -2.53
CA TRP A 95 -13.38 10.46 -2.48
C TRP A 95 -12.47 9.64 -1.58
N ILE A 96 -12.91 9.32 -0.35
CA ILE A 96 -12.09 8.48 0.55
C ILE A 96 -11.81 7.09 -0.06
N LEU A 97 -12.76 6.53 -0.82
CA LEU A 97 -12.56 5.27 -1.55
C LEU A 97 -11.58 5.38 -2.74
N GLN A 98 -11.35 6.58 -3.28
CA GLN A 98 -10.26 6.78 -4.24
C GLN A 98 -8.92 6.86 -3.52
N ILE A 99 -8.86 7.53 -2.37
CA ILE A 99 -7.67 7.58 -1.54
C ILE A 99 -7.22 6.17 -1.16
N THR A 100 -8.13 5.27 -0.75
CA THR A 100 -7.77 3.88 -0.41
C THR A 100 -7.12 3.14 -1.58
N LYS A 101 -7.59 3.34 -2.81
CA LYS A 101 -6.96 2.75 -4.01
C LYS A 101 -5.55 3.29 -4.25
N CYS A 102 -5.34 4.58 -4.04
CA CYS A 102 -4.01 5.18 -4.11
C CYS A 102 -3.07 4.60 -3.04
N ILE A 103 -3.57 4.43 -1.81
CA ILE A 103 -2.82 3.83 -0.70
C ILE A 103 -2.40 2.39 -1.05
N ASP A 104 -3.29 1.58 -1.61
CA ASP A 104 -2.97 0.21 -2.06
C ASP A 104 -1.79 0.19 -3.05
N VAL A 105 -1.79 1.10 -4.03
CA VAL A 105 -0.70 1.22 -4.99
C VAL A 105 0.59 1.65 -4.28
N HIS A 106 0.53 2.66 -3.41
CA HIS A 106 1.71 3.11 -2.69
C HIS A 106 2.30 2.04 -1.77
N LEU A 107 1.48 1.27 -1.05
CA LEU A 107 1.93 0.16 -0.20
C LEU A 107 2.69 -0.88 -1.02
N LYS A 108 2.13 -1.27 -2.18
CA LYS A 108 2.75 -2.25 -3.06
C LYS A 108 4.06 -1.74 -3.65
N GLU A 109 4.06 -0.55 -4.24
CA GLU A 109 5.23 -0.02 -4.95
C GLU A 109 6.35 0.39 -3.98
N ASN A 110 6.03 0.96 -2.81
CA ASN A 110 7.05 1.27 -1.80
C ASN A 110 7.64 0.00 -1.16
N ALA A 111 6.85 -1.04 -0.93
CA ALA A 111 7.39 -2.33 -0.47
C ALA A 111 8.39 -2.90 -1.48
N ALA A 112 8.05 -2.87 -2.78
CA ALA A 112 8.95 -3.30 -3.85
C ALA A 112 10.20 -2.42 -3.94
N TYR A 113 10.06 -1.10 -3.78
CA TYR A 113 11.18 -0.16 -3.76
C TYR A 113 12.18 -0.50 -2.65
N PHE A 114 11.73 -0.62 -1.40
CA PHE A 114 12.64 -0.90 -0.28
C PHE A 114 13.29 -2.28 -0.41
N GLN A 115 12.54 -3.29 -0.82
CA GLN A 115 13.08 -4.64 -1.06
C GLN A 115 14.18 -4.62 -2.14
N PHE A 116 13.94 -3.91 -3.26
CA PHE A 116 14.93 -3.81 -4.34
C PHE A 116 16.25 -3.23 -3.86
N PHE A 117 16.21 -2.12 -3.11
CA PHE A 117 17.44 -1.47 -2.63
C PHE A 117 18.16 -2.30 -1.57
N GLU A 118 17.44 -3.02 -0.70
CA GLU A 118 18.03 -3.96 0.24
C GLU A 118 18.77 -5.09 -0.49
N GLU A 119 18.13 -5.71 -1.48
CA GLU A 119 18.73 -6.78 -2.30
C GLU A 119 19.92 -6.29 -3.11
N ALA A 120 19.82 -5.09 -3.71
CA ALA A 120 20.89 -4.48 -4.47
C ALA A 120 22.11 -4.18 -3.59
N GLN A 121 21.91 -3.63 -2.39
CA GLN A 121 22.98 -3.35 -1.44
C GLN A 121 23.64 -4.64 -0.92
N SER A 122 22.84 -5.65 -0.61
CA SER A 122 23.34 -6.98 -0.22
C SER A 122 24.19 -7.60 -1.33
N THR A 123 23.73 -7.50 -2.58
CA THR A 123 24.46 -7.99 -3.76
C THR A 123 25.75 -7.22 -3.98
N GLU A 124 25.72 -5.88 -3.87
CA GLU A 124 26.91 -5.05 -4.01
C GLU A 124 27.98 -5.42 -2.96
N ASN A 125 27.57 -5.55 -1.70
CA ASN A 125 28.45 -5.96 -0.60
C ASN A 125 29.03 -7.36 -0.83
N TYR A 126 28.21 -8.31 -1.30
CA TYR A 126 28.67 -9.65 -1.66
C TYR A 126 29.75 -9.60 -2.75
N LEU A 127 29.54 -8.81 -3.80
CA LEU A 127 30.47 -8.68 -4.92
C LEU A 127 31.78 -7.98 -4.49
N LYS A 128 31.71 -6.95 -3.65
CA LYS A 128 32.89 -6.28 -3.07
C LYS A 128 33.71 -7.27 -2.24
N ASN A 129 33.06 -8.01 -1.34
CA ASN A 129 33.72 -9.04 -0.52
C ASN A 129 34.34 -10.13 -1.40
N LEU A 130 33.64 -10.57 -2.44
CA LEU A 130 34.17 -11.54 -3.39
C LEU A 130 35.42 -11.02 -4.12
N GLN A 131 35.38 -9.76 -4.58
CA GLN A 131 36.54 -9.13 -5.22
C GLN A 131 37.75 -9.11 -4.27
N ASP A 132 37.56 -8.76 -3.01
CA ASP A 132 38.64 -8.72 -2.02
C ASP A 132 39.19 -10.11 -1.67
N VAL A 133 38.31 -11.11 -1.56
CA VAL A 133 38.72 -12.52 -1.38
C VAL A 133 39.57 -12.99 -2.57
N ILE A 134 39.13 -12.71 -3.80
CA ILE A 134 39.88 -13.07 -5.01
C ILE A 134 41.26 -12.39 -5.01
N ARG A 135 41.32 -11.08 -4.75
CA ARG A 135 42.58 -10.33 -4.69
C ARG A 135 43.56 -10.88 -3.65
N LYS A 136 43.07 -11.32 -2.49
CA LYS A 136 43.91 -11.88 -1.42
C LYS A 136 44.33 -13.33 -1.67
N ARG A 137 43.46 -14.13 -2.29
CA ARG A 137 43.68 -15.57 -2.49
C ARG A 137 44.53 -15.89 -3.72
N PHE A 138 44.46 -15.06 -4.76
CA PHE A 138 45.16 -15.25 -6.04
C PHE A 138 46.20 -14.14 -6.24
N ILE A 139 47.19 -14.09 -5.35
CA ILE A 139 48.35 -13.21 -5.50
C ILE A 139 49.30 -13.88 -6.50
N CYS A 140 49.80 -13.12 -7.48
CA CYS A 140 50.77 -13.60 -8.47
C CYS A 140 52.12 -12.87 -8.30
N ASP A 141 53.20 -13.63 -8.16
CA ASP A 141 54.58 -13.12 -8.11
C ASP A 141 55.40 -13.76 -9.23
N LYS A 142 56.40 -13.03 -9.76
CA LYS A 142 57.32 -13.47 -10.81
C LYS A 142 58.18 -14.67 -10.39
N ASN A 143 58.26 -14.95 -9.09
CA ASN A 143 59.03 -16.05 -8.53
C ASN A 143 58.20 -17.34 -8.30
N MET A 144 56.90 -17.33 -8.64
CA MET A 144 56.05 -18.52 -8.48
C MET A 144 56.38 -19.62 -9.49
N SER A 145 56.31 -20.88 -9.04
CA SER A 145 56.50 -22.03 -9.92
C SER A 145 55.30 -22.24 -10.85
N LEU A 146 55.55 -22.80 -12.04
CA LEU A 146 54.51 -23.09 -13.04
C LEU A 146 53.40 -23.99 -12.48
N GLN A 147 53.74 -24.99 -11.65
CA GLN A 147 52.75 -25.88 -11.04
C GLN A 147 51.78 -25.13 -10.13
N VAL A 148 52.28 -24.21 -9.30
CA VAL A 148 51.45 -23.42 -8.38
C VAL A 148 50.51 -22.49 -9.15
N LEU A 149 50.99 -21.89 -10.23
CA LEU A 149 50.17 -21.03 -11.10
C LEU A 149 49.03 -21.83 -11.78
N LEU A 150 49.30 -23.03 -12.28
CA LEU A 150 48.29 -23.89 -12.89
C LEU A 150 47.23 -24.35 -11.88
N GLU A 151 47.63 -24.68 -10.65
CA GLU A 151 46.72 -25.04 -9.56
C GLU A 151 45.79 -23.86 -9.20
N GLN A 152 46.34 -22.65 -9.09
CA GLN A 152 45.58 -21.43 -8.82
C GLN A 152 44.57 -21.10 -9.93
N ILE A 153 44.95 -21.23 -11.21
CA ILE A 153 44.05 -21.01 -12.35
C ILE A 153 42.88 -22.01 -12.31
N LYS A 154 43.17 -23.30 -12.08
CA LYS A 154 42.14 -24.35 -12.03
C LYS A 154 41.14 -24.13 -10.89
N GLU A 155 41.62 -23.69 -9.73
CA GLU A 155 40.77 -23.34 -8.58
C GLU A 155 39.88 -22.12 -8.89
N LEU A 156 40.40 -21.12 -9.60
CA LEU A 156 39.67 -19.92 -9.99
C LEU A 156 38.55 -20.25 -11.00
N GLU A 157 38.84 -21.09 -12.01
CA GLU A 157 37.86 -21.57 -12.99
C GLU A 157 36.71 -22.34 -12.32
N ASN A 158 37.02 -23.21 -11.36
CA ASN A 158 36.01 -23.98 -10.62
C ASN A 158 35.09 -23.06 -9.79
N GLN A 159 35.66 -22.04 -9.12
CA GLN A 159 34.87 -21.07 -8.35
C GLN A 159 33.98 -20.20 -9.23
N MET A 160 34.42 -19.82 -10.43
CA MET A 160 33.58 -19.08 -11.39
C MET A 160 32.43 -19.96 -11.91
N GLY A 161 32.68 -21.24 -12.18
CA GLY A 161 31.65 -22.19 -12.63
C GLY A 161 30.53 -22.40 -11.62
N GLN A 162 30.85 -22.45 -10.32
CA GLN A 162 29.86 -22.68 -9.26
C GLN A 162 28.98 -21.46 -8.93
N LYS A 163 29.41 -20.23 -9.26
CA LYS A 163 28.66 -18.99 -8.94
C LYS A 163 27.71 -18.50 -10.04
N LEU A 164 27.77 -19.07 -11.24
CA LEU A 164 26.84 -18.78 -12.35
C LEU A 164 25.37 -19.24 -12.18
N PRO A 165 24.99 -20.27 -11.39
CA PRO A 165 23.61 -20.77 -11.36
C PRO A 165 22.63 -19.88 -10.57
N HIS A 166 23.10 -18.95 -9.74
CA HIS A 166 22.24 -18.09 -8.92
C HIS A 166 21.56 -16.92 -9.68
N LYS A 167 21.79 -16.77 -10.99
CA LYS A 167 21.16 -15.72 -11.82
C LYS A 167 19.85 -16.11 -12.52
N LYS A 168 19.33 -17.34 -12.33
CA LYS A 168 18.11 -17.80 -13.04
C LYS A 168 16.81 -17.73 -12.23
N LYS A 169 16.79 -17.12 -11.05
CA LYS A 169 15.57 -16.87 -10.28
C LYS A 169 15.45 -15.39 -9.91
N THR A 170 15.29 -14.56 -10.92
CA THR A 170 14.55 -13.30 -10.76
C THR A 170 13.28 -13.49 -11.56
N ASP A 171 12.32 -14.19 -10.95
CA ASP A 171 10.92 -14.08 -11.33
C ASP A 171 10.51 -12.66 -10.96
N TYR A 172 10.72 -11.73 -11.89
CA TYR A 172 10.11 -10.42 -11.81
C TYR A 172 8.59 -10.63 -11.78
N LEU A 173 7.96 -10.07 -10.76
CA LEU A 173 6.51 -9.87 -10.65
C LEU A 173 5.67 -11.15 -10.50
N SER A 174 5.75 -11.78 -9.33
CA SER A 174 4.61 -12.52 -8.78
C SER A 174 4.63 -12.43 -7.26
N CYS A 175 4.42 -11.23 -6.73
CA CYS A 175 3.91 -11.11 -5.37
C CYS A 175 2.39 -11.21 -5.46
N PRO A 176 1.76 -12.31 -5.02
CA PRO A 176 0.33 -12.32 -4.83
C PRO A 176 0.06 -11.55 -3.53
N VAL A 177 0.10 -10.21 -3.58
CA VAL A 177 -0.57 -9.39 -2.54
C VAL A 177 -2.06 -9.41 -2.86
N SER A 178 -2.63 -10.61 -2.85
CA SER A 178 -4.07 -10.79 -2.85
C SER A 178 -4.52 -10.50 -1.42
N CYS A 179 -4.79 -9.23 -1.11
CA CYS A 179 -5.56 -8.89 0.07
C CYS A 179 -6.93 -9.57 -0.07
N PRO A 180 -7.32 -10.53 0.80
CA PRO A 180 -8.58 -11.25 0.65
C PRO A 180 -9.81 -10.39 0.99
N HIS A 181 -9.65 -9.09 1.22
CA HIS A 181 -10.71 -8.20 1.71
C HIS A 181 -10.99 -7.02 0.77
N SER A 182 -10.65 -7.16 -0.53
CA SER A 182 -11.37 -6.39 -1.54
C SER A 182 -12.77 -6.97 -1.71
N GLY A 183 -13.60 -6.84 -0.66
CA GLY A 183 -15.03 -6.76 -0.87
C GLY A 183 -15.23 -5.60 -1.81
N HIS A 184 -15.68 -5.88 -3.03
CA HIS A 184 -16.12 -4.84 -3.94
C HIS A 184 -17.23 -4.07 -3.22
N ILE A 185 -16.88 -2.88 -2.73
CA ILE A 185 -17.83 -1.82 -2.47
C ILE A 185 -18.35 -1.45 -3.86
N GLU A 186 -19.34 -2.21 -4.32
CA GLU A 186 -19.98 -2.00 -5.60
C GLU A 186 -20.67 -0.65 -5.57
N HIS A 187 -20.29 0.21 -6.53
CA HIS A 187 -21.01 1.41 -6.85
C HIS A 187 -22.43 1.05 -7.30
N THR A 188 -23.43 1.21 -6.43
CA THR A 188 -24.79 1.51 -6.87
C THR A 188 -24.85 3.00 -7.18
N ALA A 189 -24.56 3.32 -8.44
CA ALA A 189 -25.08 4.52 -9.10
C ALA A 189 -26.60 4.43 -9.26
#